data_AF-A0A2G1ZTJ4-F1
#
_entry.id   AF-A0A2G1ZTJ4-F1
#
_cell.length_a   1.000
_cell.length_b   1.000
_cell.length_c   1.000
_cell.angle_alpha   90.00
_cell.angle_beta   90.00
_cell.angle_gamma   90.00
#
_symmetry.space_group_name_H-M   'P 1'
#
loop_
_entity.id
_entity.type
_entity.pdbx_description
1 polymer ?
#
loop_
_entity_poly.entity_id
_entity_poly.type
_entity_poly.pdbx_seq_one_letter_code
_entity_poly.pdbx_strand_id
1 'polypeptide(L)' 'AKSVTDLQLSVRARKALQMLNIETLGDLASRTEAELMGVKNFGATSLEEVTEKLVEYGLGLRTLDE' A
#
# COMPACT_ATOMS: atom_id res chain seq x y z
N ALA A 1 0.36 -15.90 4.08
CA ALA A 1 -0.02 -14.55 3.62
C ALA A 1 0.93 -14.14 2.50
N LYS A 2 0.46 -13.46 1.46
CA LYS A 2 1.33 -12.97 0.38
C LYS A 2 1.99 -11.66 0.84
N SER A 3 3.30 -11.54 0.63
CA SER A 3 4.08 -10.40 1.10
C SER A 3 4.00 -9.23 0.13
N VAL A 4 4.07 -8.00 0.64
CA VAL A 4 4.07 -6.80 -0.23
C VAL A 4 5.31 -6.71 -1.13
N THR A 5 6.38 -7.41 -0.76
CA THR A 5 7.61 -7.52 -1.56
C THR A 5 7.37 -8.23 -2.90
N ASP A 6 6.40 -9.15 -2.96
CA ASP A 6 6.07 -9.91 -4.17
C ASP A 6 5.23 -9.11 -5.17
N LEU A 7 4.71 -7.93 -4.76
CA LEU A 7 3.85 -7.07 -5.59
C LEU A 7 4.62 -6.29 -6.66
N GLN A 8 5.95 -6.46 -6.75
CA GLN A 8 6.83 -5.77 -7.71
C GLN A 8 6.64 -4.24 -7.73
N LEU A 9 6.28 -3.63 -6.60
CA LEU A 9 6.09 -2.18 -6.45
C LEU A 9 7.39 -1.41 -6.70
N SER A 10 7.33 -0.08 -6.87
CA SER A 10 8.54 0.74 -6.90
C SER A 10 9.33 0.68 -5.57
N VAL A 11 10.62 1.02 -5.63
CA VAL A 11 11.46 1.13 -4.42
C VAL A 11 10.87 2.14 -3.43
N ARG A 12 10.21 3.20 -3.91
CA ARG A 12 9.59 4.24 -3.07
C ARG A 12 8.39 3.68 -2.31
N ALA A 13 7.47 3.02 -3.02
CA ALA A 13 6.34 2.35 -2.41
C ALA A 13 6.80 1.33 -1.37
N ARG A 14 7.73 0.43 -1.70
CA ARG A 14 8.27 -0.55 -0.73
C ARG A 14 8.87 0.08 0.52
N LYS A 15 9.67 1.16 0.38
CA LYS A 15 10.24 1.86 1.52
C LYS A 15 9.17 2.49 2.41
N ALA A 16 8.13 3.06 1.82
CA ALA A 16 7.03 3.64 2.58
C ALA A 16 6.23 2.57 3.33
N LEU A 17 5.95 1.44 2.68
CA LEU A 17 5.30 0.29 3.32
C LEU A 17 6.12 -0.23 4.51
N GLN A 18 7.44 -0.37 4.34
CA GLN A 18 8.34 -0.74 5.44
C GLN A 18 8.33 0.27 6.59
N MET A 19 8.26 1.58 6.31
CA MET A 19 8.17 2.62 7.35
C MET A 19 6.87 2.53 8.17
N LEU A 20 5.80 1.98 7.59
CA LEU A 20 4.53 1.73 8.25
C LEU A 20 4.42 0.33 8.85
N ASN A 21 5.51 -0.45 8.84
CA ASN A 21 5.54 -1.86 9.24
C ASN A 21 4.49 -2.71 8.51
N ILE A 22 4.31 -2.46 7.21
CA ILE A 22 3.42 -3.22 6.35
C ILE A 22 4.25 -4.29 5.64
N GLU A 23 4.03 -5.56 5.99
CA GLU A 23 4.76 -6.68 5.41
C GLU A 23 3.89 -7.55 4.50
N THR A 24 2.59 -7.60 4.76
CA THR A 24 1.64 -8.46 4.04
C THR A 24 0.58 -7.68 3.29
N LEU A 25 -0.05 -8.32 2.30
CA LEU A 25 -1.22 -7.77 1.60
C LEU A 25 -2.38 -7.44 2.56
N GLY A 26 -2.55 -8.24 3.62
CA GLY A 26 -3.58 -7.98 4.63
C GLY A 26 -3.31 -6.71 5.43
N ASP A 27 -2.05 -6.50 5.83
CA ASP A 27 -1.64 -5.26 6.49
C ASP A 27 -1.85 -4.07 5.57
N LEU A 28 -1.51 -4.21 4.29
CA LEU A 28 -1.67 -3.15 3.31
C LEU A 28 -3.15 -2.78 3.09
N ALA A 29 -4.03 -3.78 2.92
CA ALA A 29 -5.47 -3.57 2.75
C ALA A 29 -6.13 -2.98 4.01
N SER A 30 -5.54 -3.18 5.19
CA SER A 30 -6.05 -2.61 6.45
C SER A 30 -5.77 -1.12 6.61
N ARG A 31 -4.92 -0.55 5.75
CA ARG A 31 -4.49 0.86 5.80
C ARG A 31 -5.33 1.74 4.91
N THR A 32 -5.39 3.00 5.30
CA THR A 32 -6.10 4.04 4.56
C THR A 32 -5.15 4.77 3.61
N GLU A 33 -5.72 5.34 2.54
CA GLU A 33 -5.00 6.23 1.64
C GLU A 33 -4.32 7.39 2.37
N ALA A 34 -4.99 7.98 3.36
CA ALA A 34 -4.48 9.08 4.15
C ALA A 34 -3.23 8.71 4.96
N GLU A 35 -3.19 7.51 5.57
CA GLU A 35 -2.01 7.01 6.28
C GLU A 35 -0.82 6.85 5.33
N LEU A 36 -1.06 6.29 4.13
CA LEU A 36 -0.02 6.09 3.13
C LEU A 36 0.51 7.43 2.59
N MET A 37 -0.38 8.38 2.29
CA MET A 37 -0.02 9.73 1.84
C MET A 37 0.71 10.56 2.90
N GLY A 38 0.57 10.22 4.18
CA GLY A 38 1.34 10.84 5.26
C GLY A 38 2.81 10.42 5.32
N VAL A 39 3.21 9.39 4.56
CA VAL A 39 4.59 8.88 4.59
C VAL A 39 5.53 9.77 3.79
N LYS A 40 6.67 10.13 4.40
CA LYS A 40 7.71 10.93 3.76
C LYS A 40 8.22 10.23 2.49
N ASN A 41 8.16 10.93 1.36
CA ASN A 41 8.51 10.43 0.01
C ASN A 41 7.55 9.38 -0.57
N PHE A 42 6.35 9.24 0.01
CA PHE A 42 5.22 8.60 -0.64
C PHE A 42 4.35 9.69 -1.27
N GLY A 43 3.78 9.41 -2.44
CA GLY A 43 2.95 10.38 -3.16
C GLY A 43 2.04 9.68 -4.15
N ALA A 44 1.30 10.47 -4.94
CA ALA A 44 0.23 9.99 -5.81
C ALA A 44 0.61 8.80 -6.69
N THR A 45 1.79 8.82 -7.33
CA THR A 45 2.26 7.70 -8.17
C THR A 45 2.49 6.41 -7.37
N SER A 46 3.06 6.50 -6.16
CA SER A 46 3.28 5.31 -5.32
C SER A 46 1.99 4.79 -4.71
N LEU A 47 1.03 5.69 -4.45
CA LEU A 47 -0.32 5.32 -4.04
C LEU A 47 -1.05 4.58 -5.16
N GLU A 48 -1.01 5.11 -6.37
CA GLU A 48 -1.64 4.51 -7.55
C GLU A 48 -1.08 3.12 -7.83
N GLU A 49 0.25 2.95 -7.81
CA GLU A 49 0.89 1.62 -7.91
C GLU A 49 0.37 0.63 -6.86
N VAL A 50 0.26 1.07 -5.60
CA VAL A 50 -0.22 0.23 -4.50
C VAL A 50 -1.68 -0.15 -4.71
N THR A 51 -2.52 0.80 -5.09
CA THR A 51 -3.95 0.60 -5.32
C THR A 51 -4.19 -0.32 -6.52
N GLU A 52 -3.53 -0.09 -7.65
CA GLU A 52 -3.59 -0.96 -8.82
C GLU A 52 -3.19 -2.39 -8.46
N LYS A 53 -2.10 -2.55 -7.70
CA LYS A 53 -1.68 -3.88 -7.24
C LYS A 53 -2.70 -4.52 -6.33
N LEU A 54 -3.29 -3.80 -5.38
CA LEU A 54 -4.36 -4.37 -4.55
C LEU A 54 -5.55 -4.82 -5.40
N VAL A 55 -5.95 -4.02 -6.39
CA VAL A 55 -7.05 -4.33 -7.31
C VAL A 55 -6.76 -5.59 -8.14
N GLU A 56 -5.52 -5.80 -8.60
CA GLU A 56 -5.11 -7.05 -9.27
C GLU A 56 -5.34 -8.31 -8.40
N TYR A 57 -5.31 -8.16 -7.07
CA TYR A 57 -5.60 -9.23 -6.12
C TYR A 57 -7.05 -9.26 -5.63
N GLY A 58 -7.93 -8.42 -6.19
CA GLY A 58 -9.32 -8.28 -5.74
C GLY A 58 -9.44 -7.66 -4.34
N LEU A 59 -8.42 -6.91 -3.92
CA LEU A 59 -8.36 -6.18 -2.65
C LEU A 59 -8.45 -4.67 -2.92
N GLY A 60 -8.76 -3.91 -1.87
CA GLY A 60 -8.73 -2.46 -1.88
C GLY A 60 -8.07 -1.93 -0.62
N LEU A 61 -7.66 -0.66 -0.67
CA LEU A 61 -7.33 0.07 0.55
C LEU A 61 -8.58 0.23 1.41
N ARG A 62 -8.37 0.39 2.71
CA ARG A 62 -9.45 0.69 3.64
C ARG A 62 -10.02 2.07 3.33
N THR A 63 -11.25 2.11 2.85
CA THR A 63 -12.07 3.31 2.82
C THR A 63 -12.71 3.50 4.19
N LEU A 64 -12.71 4.73 4.70
CA LEU A 64 -13.40 5.10 5.94
C LEU A 64 -14.83 5.59 5.66
N ASP A 65 -15.42 5.09 4.57
CA ASP A 65 -16.84 5.31 4.31
C ASP A 65 -17.62 4.36 5.22
N GLU A 66 -18.53 4.93 6.00
CA GLU A 66 -19.28 4.34 7.12
C GLU A 66 -19.85 2.92 6.90
#